data_AF-A0A9Q9XN74-F1
#
_entry.id   AF-A0A9Q9XN74-F1
#
_cell.length_a   1.000
_cell.length_b   1.000
_cell.length_c   1.000
_cell.angle_alpha   90.00
_cell.angle_beta   90.00
_cell.angle_gamma   90.00
#
_symmetry.space_group_name_H-M   'P 1'
#
loop_
_entity.id
_entity.type
_entity.pdbx_description
1 polymer ?
#
loop_
_entity_poly.entity_id
_entity_poly.type
_entity_poly.pdbx_seq_one_letter_code
_entity_poly.pdbx_strand_id
1 'polypeptide(L)'
;MILGEFNTDGRYLSEAAKKRTKIWGNNFHWLIEDGVDTTASNNNEYTYDRIVVYGDVMLNAVVPNSAKSFNFQKAYKLTDEEARRVSDHYPVQVKLE
;
A
#
# COMPACT_ATOMS: atom_id res chain seq x y z
N MET A 1 -8.39 -4.60 10.80
CA MET A 1 -7.59 -3.96 9.72
C MET A 1 -6.21 -3.63 10.29
N ILE A 2 -5.17 -3.81 9.49
CA ILE A 2 -3.77 -3.52 9.82
C ILE A 2 -3.25 -2.69 8.63
N LEU A 3 -2.73 -1.49 8.87
CA LEU A 3 -2.29 -0.60 7.79
C LEU A 3 -1.08 0.24 8.19
N GLY A 4 -0.31 0.64 7.18
CA GLY A 4 0.86 1.51 7.34
C GLY A 4 1.99 1.13 6.39
N GLU A 5 3.15 1.74 6.60
CA GLU A 5 4.38 1.46 5.87
C GLU A 5 5.00 0.14 6.38
N PHE A 6 4.84 -0.94 5.62
CA PHE A 6 5.35 -2.26 6.02
C PHE A 6 6.71 -2.58 5.39
N ASN A 7 7.22 -1.76 4.48
CA ASN A 7 8.45 -2.01 3.73
C ASN A 7 8.42 -3.39 3.01
N THR A 8 7.29 -3.72 2.37
CA THR A 8 6.99 -5.05 1.80
C THR A 8 7.42 -5.25 0.34
N ASP A 9 8.42 -4.53 -0.13
CA ASP A 9 8.90 -4.61 -1.51
C ASP A 9 10.39 -4.21 -1.59
N GLY A 10 10.92 -4.11 -2.81
CA GLY A 10 12.30 -3.76 -3.09
C GLY A 10 13.27 -4.66 -2.37
N ARG A 11 14.25 -4.07 -1.68
CA ARG A 11 15.29 -4.82 -0.97
C ARG A 11 14.85 -5.35 0.40
N TYR A 12 13.71 -4.91 0.92
CA TYR A 12 13.35 -5.12 2.33
C TYR A 12 12.58 -6.43 2.57
N LEU A 13 11.81 -6.89 1.58
CA LEU A 13 11.08 -8.15 1.67
C LEU A 13 11.49 -9.08 0.53
N SER A 14 12.32 -10.08 0.84
CA SER A 14 12.57 -11.17 -0.10
C SER A 14 11.35 -12.10 -0.21
N GLU A 15 11.19 -12.74 -1.37
CA GLU A 15 10.16 -13.76 -1.60
C GLU A 15 10.21 -14.90 -0.57
N ALA A 16 11.41 -15.30 -0.14
CA ALA A 16 11.58 -16.33 0.88
C ALA A 16 11.10 -15.86 2.27
N ALA A 17 11.33 -14.59 2.63
CA ALA A 17 10.82 -14.01 3.86
C ALA A 17 9.29 -13.85 3.80
N LYS A 18 8.75 -13.36 2.69
CA LYS A 18 7.32 -13.23 2.42
C LYS A 18 6.57 -14.55 2.66
N LYS A 19 7.05 -15.64 2.06
CA LYS A 19 6.46 -17.00 2.22
C LYS A 19 6.48 -17.52 3.66
N ARG A 20 7.39 -17.07 4.52
CA ARG A 20 7.48 -17.48 5.93
C ARG A 20 6.61 -16.62 6.86
N THR A 21 6.19 -15.44 6.43
CA THR A 21 5.46 -14.49 7.28
C THR A 21 3.97 -14.80 7.27
N LYS A 22 3.41 -15.09 8.45
CA LYS A 22 2.02 -15.57 8.62
C LYS A 22 0.94 -14.62 8.11
N ILE A 23 1.22 -13.32 7.99
CA ILE A 23 0.27 -12.32 7.50
C ILE A 23 -0.01 -12.46 5.99
N TRP A 24 0.73 -13.29 5.27
CA TRP A 24 0.44 -13.69 3.88
C TRP A 24 -0.40 -14.97 3.77
N GLY A 25 -0.96 -15.46 4.89
CA GLY A 25 -1.85 -16.63 4.92
C GLY A 25 -3.32 -16.31 4.60
N ASN A 26 -4.14 -17.36 4.44
CA ASN A 26 -5.48 -17.31 3.83
C ASN A 26 -6.51 -16.36 4.48
N ASN A 27 -6.36 -15.98 5.74
CA ASN A 27 -7.33 -15.12 6.45
C ASN A 27 -6.98 -13.63 6.37
N PHE A 28 -5.89 -13.28 5.69
CA PHE A 28 -5.45 -11.91 5.50
C PHE A 28 -5.61 -11.53 4.03
N HIS A 29 -6.37 -10.47 3.79
CA HIS A 29 -6.64 -9.95 2.45
C HIS A 29 -5.87 -8.64 2.28
N TRP A 30 -4.93 -8.65 1.34
CA TRP A 30 -4.08 -7.52 1.02
C TRP A 30 -4.80 -6.64 0.01
N LEU A 31 -5.31 -5.49 0.47
CA LEU A 31 -6.12 -4.59 -0.35
C LEU A 31 -5.27 -3.68 -1.25
N ILE A 32 -4.03 -3.43 -0.84
CA ILE A 32 -3.01 -2.82 -1.69
C ILE A 32 -2.14 -3.98 -2.20
N GLU A 33 -2.37 -4.33 -3.47
CA GLU A 33 -1.69 -5.45 -4.14
C GLU A 33 -0.22 -5.14 -4.44
N ASP A 34 0.57 -6.18 -4.71
CA ASP A 34 1.95 -6.00 -5.17
C ASP A 34 2.00 -5.25 -6.50
N GLY A 35 3.00 -4.38 -6.67
CA GLY A 35 3.16 -3.56 -7.88
C GLY A 35 2.36 -2.26 -7.87
N VAL A 36 1.63 -1.96 -6.80
CA VAL A 36 1.07 -0.63 -6.57
C VAL A 36 2.16 0.29 -6.02
N ASP A 37 2.52 1.33 -6.75
CA ASP A 37 3.48 2.33 -6.26
C ASP A 37 2.90 3.14 -5.10
N THR A 38 3.59 3.10 -3.97
CA THR A 38 3.26 3.88 -2.77
C THR A 38 4.34 4.88 -2.41
N THR A 39 5.29 5.15 -3.30
CA THR A 39 6.40 6.07 -3.05
C THR A 39 6.26 7.36 -3.85
N ALA A 40 6.47 8.51 -3.21
CA ALA A 40 6.54 9.80 -3.88
C ALA A 40 7.93 10.01 -4.52
N SER A 41 8.34 9.07 -5.37
CA SER A 41 9.64 9.04 -6.03
C SER A 41 9.49 8.59 -7.48
N ASN A 42 10.05 9.35 -8.43
CA ASN A 42 10.06 8.97 -9.85
C ASN A 42 11.17 7.96 -10.21
N ASN A 43 11.89 7.43 -9.21
CA ASN A 43 13.03 6.54 -9.42
C ASN A 43 12.72 5.07 -9.12
N ASN A 44 11.52 4.75 -8.61
CA ASN A 44 11.08 3.40 -8.31
C ASN A 44 9.54 3.33 -8.32
N GLU A 45 8.99 2.14 -8.17
CA GLU A 45 7.55 1.89 -8.11
C GLU A 45 7.22 0.87 -7.00
N TYR A 46 7.82 1.04 -5.81
CA TYR A 46 7.72 0.05 -4.73
C TYR A 46 6.39 0.09 -3.96
N THR A 47 5.93 -1.09 -3.53
CA THR A 47 4.74 -1.24 -2.67
C THR A 47 5.11 -1.41 -1.20
N TYR A 48 5.47 -0.31 -0.54
CA TYR A 48 5.82 -0.31 0.89
C TYR A 48 4.61 -0.19 1.81
N ASP A 49 3.64 0.65 1.45
CA ASP A 49 2.47 0.95 2.25
C ASP A 49 1.34 -0.01 1.92
N ARG A 50 0.68 -0.53 2.96
CA ARG A 50 -0.27 -1.62 2.82
C ARG A 50 -1.51 -1.37 3.65
N ILE A 51 -2.61 -1.91 3.15
CA ILE A 51 -3.84 -2.10 3.91
C ILE A 51 -4.16 -3.58 3.86
N VAL A 52 -4.24 -4.20 5.03
CA VAL A 52 -4.57 -5.63 5.18
C VAL A 52 -5.81 -5.75 6.07
N VAL A 53 -6.79 -6.52 5.63
CA VAL A 53 -7.97 -6.85 6.43
C VAL A 53 -7.95 -8.33 6.80
N TYR A 54 -8.51 -8.66 7.97
CA TYR A 54 -8.55 -10.03 8.47
C TYR A 54 -9.99 -10.53 8.53
N GLY A 55 -10.23 -11.69 7.92
CA GLY A 55 -11.51 -12.39 7.90
C GLY A 55 -12.59 -11.72 7.05
N ASP A 56 -13.62 -12.52 6.75
CA ASP A 56 -14.64 -12.18 5.77
C ASP A 56 -15.52 -11.00 6.19
N VAL A 57 -15.76 -10.80 7.49
CA VAL A 57 -16.60 -9.68 7.97
C VAL A 57 -15.98 -8.34 7.58
N MET A 58 -14.68 -8.16 7.79
CA MET A 58 -14.02 -6.92 7.41
C MET A 58 -13.83 -6.82 5.90
N LEU A 59 -13.57 -7.95 5.23
CA LEU A 59 -13.46 -7.98 3.78
C LEU A 59 -14.76 -7.55 3.09
N ASN A 60 -15.90 -8.06 3.57
CA ASN A 60 -17.23 -7.76 3.01
C ASN A 60 -17.65 -6.30 3.25
N ALA A 61 -17.09 -5.63 4.24
CA ALA A 61 -17.30 -4.20 4.46
C ALA A 61 -16.47 -3.33 3.51
N VAL A 62 -15.52 -3.89 2.73
CA VAL A 62 -14.70 -3.10 1.79
C VAL A 62 -15.51 -2.80 0.54
N VAL A 63 -15.66 -1.51 0.22
CA VAL A 63 -16.26 -1.10 -1.05
C VAL A 63 -15.34 -1.56 -2.19
N PRO A 64 -15.83 -2.36 -3.17
CA PRO A 64 -15.00 -2.90 -4.24
C PRO A 64 -14.22 -1.82 -5.00
N ASN A 65 -12.95 -2.09 -5.31
CA ASN A 65 -12.03 -1.20 -6.04
C ASN A 65 -11.77 0.17 -5.37
N SER A 66 -12.14 0.34 -4.09
CA SER A 66 -11.89 1.59 -3.36
C SER A 66 -10.45 1.69 -2.83
N ALA A 67 -9.80 0.56 -2.62
CA ALA A 67 -8.44 0.49 -2.10
C ALA A 67 -7.43 0.93 -3.17
N LYS A 68 -6.61 1.94 -2.87
CA LYS A 68 -5.59 2.46 -3.79
C LYS A 68 -4.55 3.33 -3.10
N SER A 69 -3.41 3.50 -3.77
CA SER A 69 -2.46 4.57 -3.49
C SER A 69 -2.99 5.91 -4.02
N PHE A 70 -2.78 6.98 -3.26
CA PHE A 70 -3.15 8.34 -3.65
C PHE A 70 -1.90 9.15 -4.02
N ASN A 71 -1.60 9.19 -5.32
CA ASN A 71 -0.51 10.00 -5.85
C ASN A 71 -0.88 11.50 -5.79
N PHE A 72 -0.59 12.14 -4.65
CA PHE A 72 -0.85 13.55 -4.42
C PHE A 72 -0.01 14.46 -5.31
N GLN A 73 1.19 14.01 -5.73
CA GLN A 73 2.04 14.75 -6.65
C GLN A 73 1.30 14.99 -7.96
N LYS A 74 0.74 13.93 -8.54
CA LYS A 74 -0.06 14.01 -9.78
C LYS A 74 -1.37 14.75 -9.55
N ALA A 75 -2.07 14.47 -8.45
CA ALA A 75 -3.36 15.07 -8.17
C ALA A 75 -3.29 16.59 -8.04
N TYR A 76 -2.20 17.10 -7.43
CA TYR A 76 -2.01 18.53 -7.19
C TYR A 76 -0.96 19.18 -8.08
N LYS A 77 -0.43 18.44 -9.07
CA LYS A 77 0.56 18.92 -10.06
C LYS A 77 1.83 19.50 -9.41
N LEU A 78 2.32 18.82 -8.38
CA LEU A 78 3.52 19.22 -7.66
C LEU A 78 4.79 18.80 -8.41
N THR A 79 5.83 19.61 -8.28
CA THR A 79 7.19 19.21 -8.63
C THR A 79 7.71 18.12 -7.69
N ASP A 80 8.77 17.41 -8.09
CA ASP A 80 9.40 16.38 -7.24
C ASP A 80 9.90 16.94 -5.90
N GLU A 81 10.34 18.20 -5.89
CA GLU A 81 10.80 18.88 -4.68
C GLU A 81 9.62 19.19 -3.75
N GLU A 82 8.53 19.74 -4.27
CA GLU A 82 7.32 20.01 -3.49
C GLU A 82 6.70 18.73 -2.93
N ALA A 83 6.64 17.66 -3.73
CA ALA A 83 6.15 16.37 -3.28
C ALA A 83 6.98 15.83 -2.11
N ARG A 84 8.32 15.82 -2.25
CA ARG A 84 9.25 15.39 -1.18
C ARG A 84 9.17 16.23 0.09
N ARG A 85 8.79 17.51 0.00
CA ARG A 85 8.56 18.35 1.19
C ARG A 85 7.31 17.95 1.96
N VAL A 86 6.35 17.29 1.30
CA VAL A 86 5.18 16.70 1.96
C VAL A 86 5.55 15.36 2.56
N SER A 87 6.02 14.42 1.74
CA SER A 87 6.46 13.08 2.13
C SER A 87 7.11 12.38 0.94
N ASP A 88 7.93 11.37 1.20
CA ASP A 88 8.43 10.39 0.24
C ASP A 88 7.48 9.19 0.02
N HIS A 89 6.30 9.18 0.65
CA HIS A 89 5.28 8.13 0.51
C HIS A 89 3.94 8.71 0.07
N TYR A 90 3.21 8.00 -0.78
CA TYR A 90 1.81 8.27 -1.09
C TYR A 90 0.89 7.62 -0.04
N PRO A 91 -0.19 8.29 0.41
CA PRO A 91 -1.20 7.67 1.25
C PRO A 91 -1.84 6.46 0.57
N VAL A 92 -2.01 5.37 1.31
CA VAL A 92 -2.93 4.28 0.93
C VAL A 92 -4.28 4.52 1.56
N GLN A 93 -5.35 4.32 0.79
CA GLN A 93 -6.72 4.60 1.21
C GLN A 93 -7.66 3.46 0.83
N VAL A 94 -8.77 3.33 1.55
CA VAL A 94 -9.86 2.37 1.31
C VAL A 94 -11.17 2.97 1.80
N LYS A 95 -12.30 2.59 1.19
CA LYS A 95 -13.64 2.94 1.67
C LYS A 95 -14.33 1.70 2.24
N LEU A 96 -15.05 1.89 3.35
CA LEU A 96 -15.88 0.86 3.96
C LEU A 96 -17.37 1.21 3.87
N GLU A 97 -18.23 0.20 3.92
CA GLU A 97 -19.71 0.29 3.98
C GLU A 97 -20.31 -0.44 5.18
#